data_AF-A0A4Q5QR85-F1
#
_entry.id   AF-A0A4Q5QR85-F1
#
_cell.length_a   1.000
_cell.length_b   1.000
_cell.length_c   1.000
_cell.angle_alpha   90.00
_cell.angle_beta   90.00
_cell.angle_gamma   90.00
#
_symmetry.space_group_name_H-M   'P 1'
#
loop_
_entity.id
_entity.type
_entity.pdbx_description
1 polymer ?
#
loop_
_entity_poly.entity_id
_entity_poly.type
_entity_poly.pdbx_seq_one_letter_code
_entity_poly.pdbx_strand_id
1 'polypeptide(L)'
;MARAQSVPFSKEQFAIDKDGLKLAQREISLGDHEFMADPARFGAALPHFLRAQKFNPNNALLNAKIGECYLHSATKQLALAYLQKSQQLDATAEPRLHYLLARALHLGGQWEAAIKEYEQARPVAADATSDDVAVTTDDLARRVRECHRGQQLQAHPVRVLLENAGPAINSPMSDYAPLISADESMLLLTSR
;
A
#
# COMPACT_ATOMS: atom_id res chain seq x y z
N MET A 1 -21.56 -4.65 18.81
CA MET A 1 -21.08 -5.74 17.93
C MET A 1 -19.69 -6.14 18.39
N ALA A 2 -19.44 -7.42 18.64
CA ALA A 2 -18.10 -7.88 19.03
C ALA A 2 -17.15 -7.69 17.83
N ARG A 3 -16.06 -6.93 18.01
CA ARG A 3 -15.00 -6.84 16.99
C ARG A 3 -14.35 -8.21 16.85
N ALA A 4 -14.16 -8.67 15.61
CA ALA A 4 -13.37 -9.88 15.36
C ALA A 4 -11.94 -9.64 15.85
N GLN A 5 -11.34 -10.64 16.50
CA GLN A 5 -9.97 -10.54 17.02
C GLN A 5 -8.97 -11.18 16.05
N SER A 6 -7.74 -10.66 16.04
CA SER A 6 -6.62 -11.26 15.32
C SER A 6 -6.35 -12.69 15.79
N VAL A 7 -6.23 -13.63 14.84
CA VAL A 7 -5.96 -15.04 15.06
C VAL A 7 -4.49 -15.31 14.72
N PRO A 8 -3.66 -15.75 15.68
CA PRO A 8 -2.26 -16.09 15.42
C PRO A 8 -2.12 -17.39 14.63
N PHE A 9 -1.05 -17.51 13.85
CA PHE A 9 -0.65 -18.77 13.21
C PHE A 9 -0.01 -19.69 14.26
N SER A 10 -0.84 -20.28 15.12
CA SER A 10 -0.39 -21.11 16.23
C SER A 10 -1.07 -22.48 16.24
N LYS A 11 -0.47 -23.45 16.94
CA LYS A 11 -0.99 -24.83 17.01
C LYS A 11 -2.30 -24.90 17.80
N GLU A 12 -2.49 -23.98 18.73
CA GLU A 12 -3.70 -23.86 19.55
C GLU A 12 -4.90 -23.47 18.69
N GLN A 13 -4.70 -22.61 17.69
CA GLN A 13 -5.76 -22.21 16.76
C GLN A 13 -5.96 -23.18 15.59
N PHE A 14 -4.91 -23.89 15.20
CA PHE A 14 -4.92 -24.79 14.04
C PHE A 14 -4.43 -26.21 14.41
N ALA A 15 -5.13 -26.85 15.34
CA ALA A 15 -4.75 -28.16 15.85
C ALA A 15 -5.00 -29.33 14.87
N ILE A 16 -5.96 -29.14 13.95
CA ILE A 16 -6.38 -30.17 12.97
C ILE A 16 -5.44 -30.17 11.76
N ASP A 17 -5.28 -29.02 11.09
CA ASP A 17 -4.45 -28.89 9.89
C ASP A 17 -3.03 -28.40 10.22
N LYS A 18 -2.22 -29.31 10.79
CA LYS A 18 -0.85 -29.01 11.21
C LYS A 18 0.09 -28.78 10.03
N ASP A 19 -0.13 -29.45 8.92
CA ASP A 19 0.74 -29.32 7.74
C ASP A 19 0.41 -28.05 6.95
N GLY A 20 -0.87 -27.67 6.85
CA GLY A 20 -1.30 -26.37 6.36
C GLY A 20 -0.74 -25.22 7.21
N LEU A 21 -0.76 -25.37 8.54
CA LEU A 21 -0.14 -24.39 9.45
C LEU A 21 1.36 -24.23 9.20
N LYS A 22 2.11 -25.33 9.10
CA LYS A 22 3.56 -25.30 8.82
C LYS A 22 3.85 -24.65 7.48
N LEU A 23 3.06 -24.96 6.45
CA LEU A 23 3.21 -24.37 5.12
C LEU A 23 2.94 -22.87 5.17
N ALA A 24 1.87 -22.44 5.84
CA ALA A 24 1.55 -21.02 5.97
C ALA A 24 2.64 -20.26 6.75
N GLN A 25 3.16 -20.82 7.84
CA GLN A 25 4.27 -20.24 8.60
C GLN A 25 5.54 -20.12 7.73
N ARG A 26 5.85 -21.13 6.92
CA ARG A 26 6.97 -21.07 5.96
C ARG A 26 6.78 -19.95 4.95
N GLU A 27 5.58 -19.82 4.38
CA GLU A 27 5.26 -18.75 3.43
C GLU A 27 5.38 -17.37 4.11
N ILE A 28 4.95 -17.20 5.36
CA ILE A 28 5.19 -15.96 6.12
C ILE A 28 6.69 -15.68 6.27
N SER A 29 7.50 -16.67 6.65
CA SER A 29 8.95 -16.46 6.80
C SER A 29 9.63 -16.08 5.50
N LEU A 30 9.23 -16.67 4.37
CA LEU A 30 9.75 -16.29 3.05
C LEU A 30 9.30 -14.88 2.65
N GLY A 31 8.05 -14.53 2.91
CA GLY A 31 7.55 -13.18 2.69
C GLY A 31 8.28 -12.15 3.53
N ASP A 32 8.52 -12.46 4.81
CA ASP A 32 9.24 -11.59 5.75
C ASP A 32 10.70 -11.38 5.34
N HIS A 33 11.37 -12.42 4.84
CA HIS A 33 12.73 -12.31 4.31
C HIS A 33 12.81 -11.27 3.16
N GLU A 34 11.88 -11.33 2.21
CA GLU A 34 11.85 -10.37 1.10
C GLU A 34 11.36 -8.98 1.54
N PHE A 35 10.41 -8.93 2.48
CA PHE A 35 9.85 -7.68 3.00
C PHE A 35 10.87 -6.87 3.81
N MET A 36 11.72 -7.55 4.59
CA MET A 36 12.75 -6.94 5.44
C MET A 36 14.11 -6.83 4.74
N ALA A 37 14.20 -7.14 3.44
CA ALA A 37 15.41 -6.91 2.65
C ALA A 37 15.71 -5.40 2.57
N ASP A 38 16.97 -5.05 2.30
CA ASP A 38 17.37 -3.67 2.04
C ASP A 38 17.96 -3.53 0.61
N PRO A 39 17.27 -2.85 -0.32
CA PRO A 39 15.92 -2.30 -0.17
C PRO A 39 14.84 -3.39 -0.15
N ALA A 40 13.69 -3.08 0.46
CA ALA A 40 12.56 -4.00 0.61
C ALA A 40 12.02 -4.49 -0.75
N ARG A 41 11.75 -5.78 -0.87
CA ARG A 41 11.32 -6.44 -2.11
C ARG A 41 9.84 -6.80 -2.05
N PHE A 42 8.99 -5.79 -1.94
CA PHE A 42 7.53 -5.96 -1.81
C PHE A 42 6.88 -6.86 -2.88
N GLY A 43 7.35 -6.76 -4.13
CA GLY A 43 6.86 -7.60 -5.23
C GLY A 43 7.15 -9.09 -5.03
N ALA A 44 8.26 -9.44 -4.40
CA ALA A 44 8.61 -10.83 -4.07
C ALA A 44 7.92 -11.30 -2.77
N ALA A 45 7.73 -10.40 -1.80
CA ALA A 45 7.05 -10.71 -0.54
C ALA A 45 5.54 -10.99 -0.70
N LEU A 46 4.84 -10.20 -1.53
CA LEU A 46 3.40 -10.28 -1.73
C LEU A 46 2.86 -11.70 -2.04
N PRO A 47 3.39 -12.45 -3.03
CA PRO A 47 2.86 -13.78 -3.35
C PRO A 47 3.03 -14.80 -2.22
N HIS A 48 4.03 -14.62 -1.35
CA HIS A 48 4.21 -15.46 -0.16
C HIS A 48 3.16 -15.13 0.90
N PHE A 49 2.95 -13.85 1.21
CA PHE A 49 1.90 -13.44 2.14
C PHE A 49 0.49 -13.82 1.66
N LEU A 50 0.20 -13.70 0.37
CA LEU A 50 -1.09 -14.13 -0.19
C LEU A 50 -1.32 -15.64 -0.08
N ARG A 51 -0.25 -16.46 -0.11
CA ARG A 51 -0.36 -17.90 0.12
C ARG A 51 -0.69 -18.21 1.59
N ALA A 52 -0.03 -17.54 2.53
CA ALA A 52 -0.36 -17.66 3.95
C ALA A 52 -1.77 -17.15 4.27
N GLN A 53 -2.22 -16.08 3.60
CA GLN A 53 -3.55 -15.47 3.78
C GLN A 53 -4.69 -16.44 3.45
N LYS A 54 -4.49 -17.35 2.48
CA LYS A 54 -5.48 -18.39 2.14
C LYS A 54 -5.76 -19.34 3.30
N PHE A 55 -4.76 -19.58 4.16
CA PHE A 55 -4.89 -20.45 5.33
C PHE A 55 -5.57 -19.72 6.49
N ASN A 56 -5.15 -18.49 6.78
CA ASN A 56 -5.74 -17.69 7.86
C ASN A 56 -5.86 -16.22 7.45
N PRO A 57 -7.04 -15.79 6.98
CA PRO A 57 -7.28 -14.39 6.60
C PRO A 57 -7.52 -13.46 7.79
N ASN A 58 -7.66 -13.99 9.00
CA ASN A 58 -7.99 -13.23 10.20
C ASN A 58 -6.76 -12.92 11.05
N ASN A 59 -5.61 -12.63 10.43
CA ASN A 59 -4.41 -12.17 11.15
C ASN A 59 -4.12 -10.70 10.84
N ALA A 60 -4.15 -9.84 11.86
CA ALA A 60 -4.01 -8.38 11.68
C ALA A 60 -2.67 -8.00 11.04
N LEU A 61 -1.56 -8.57 11.53
CA LEU A 61 -0.21 -8.28 11.04
C LEU A 61 -0.02 -8.71 9.57
N LEU A 62 -0.48 -9.91 9.22
CA LEU A 62 -0.39 -10.40 7.84
C LEU A 62 -1.19 -9.50 6.88
N ASN A 63 -2.40 -9.08 7.28
CA ASN A 63 -3.20 -8.15 6.50
C ASN A 63 -2.48 -6.79 6.34
N ALA A 64 -1.82 -6.28 7.39
CA ALA A 64 -1.03 -5.04 7.29
C ALA A 64 0.12 -5.18 6.28
N LYS A 65 0.91 -6.25 6.35
CA LYS A 65 2.02 -6.54 5.44
C LYS A 65 1.57 -6.68 3.98
N ILE A 66 0.43 -7.35 3.75
CA ILE A 66 -0.17 -7.46 2.40
C ILE A 66 -0.60 -6.09 1.89
N GLY A 67 -1.27 -5.29 2.73
CA GLY A 67 -1.68 -3.94 2.39
C GLY A 67 -0.50 -3.04 2.01
N GLU A 68 0.59 -3.10 2.78
CA GLU A 68 1.82 -2.40 2.48
C GLU A 68 2.45 -2.87 1.16
N CYS A 69 2.58 -4.18 0.94
CA CYS A 69 3.06 -4.70 -0.33
C CYS A 69 2.24 -4.18 -1.52
N TYR A 70 0.91 -4.13 -1.39
CA TYR A 70 0.06 -3.56 -2.44
C TYR A 70 0.31 -2.08 -2.68
N LEU A 71 0.51 -1.26 -1.64
CA LEU A 71 0.85 0.17 -1.79
C LEU A 71 2.14 0.42 -2.59
N HIS A 72 3.05 -0.56 -2.61
CA HIS A 72 4.30 -0.54 -3.38
C HIS A 72 4.20 -1.27 -4.74
N SER A 73 3.03 -1.78 -5.11
CA SER A 73 2.80 -2.51 -6.37
C SER A 73 2.13 -1.65 -7.45
N ALA A 74 1.92 -2.23 -8.64
CA ALA A 74 1.09 -1.62 -9.68
C ALA A 74 -0.41 -1.62 -9.33
N THR A 75 -0.84 -2.46 -8.38
CA THR A 75 -2.25 -2.64 -7.99
C THR A 75 -2.55 -2.06 -6.61
N LYS A 76 -2.09 -0.82 -6.37
CA LYS A 76 -2.17 -0.12 -5.06
C LYS A 76 -3.59 -0.01 -4.51
N GLN A 77 -4.58 0.05 -5.38
CA GLN A 77 -6.00 0.10 -5.05
C GLN A 77 -6.48 -1.09 -4.19
N LEU A 78 -5.77 -2.24 -4.23
CA LEU A 78 -6.12 -3.42 -3.42
C LEU A 78 -5.71 -3.28 -1.95
N ALA A 79 -4.81 -2.34 -1.62
CA ALA A 79 -4.27 -2.21 -0.27
C ALA A 79 -5.33 -1.90 0.79
N LEU A 80 -6.29 -1.03 0.47
CA LEU A 80 -7.24 -0.49 1.44
C LEU A 80 -8.02 -1.58 2.17
N ALA A 81 -8.50 -2.59 1.44
CA ALA A 81 -9.29 -3.67 2.01
C ALA A 81 -8.51 -4.49 3.05
N TYR A 82 -7.24 -4.78 2.78
CA TYR A 82 -6.37 -5.51 3.71
C TYR A 82 -6.01 -4.65 4.93
N LEU A 83 -5.69 -3.37 4.74
CA LEU A 83 -5.37 -2.47 5.86
C LEU A 83 -6.57 -2.23 6.77
N GLN A 84 -7.77 -2.08 6.20
CA GLN A 84 -9.02 -1.98 6.99
C GLN A 84 -9.29 -3.28 7.75
N LYS A 85 -9.07 -4.44 7.12
CA LYS A 85 -9.19 -5.73 7.79
C LYS A 85 -8.21 -5.85 8.96
N SER A 86 -6.97 -5.36 8.80
CA SER A 86 -5.98 -5.30 9.87
C SER A 86 -6.49 -4.47 11.07
N GLN A 87 -6.94 -3.23 10.83
CA GLN A 87 -7.48 -2.33 11.86
C GLN A 87 -8.76 -2.88 12.52
N GLN A 88 -9.57 -3.66 11.80
CA GLN A 88 -10.75 -4.31 12.37
C GLN A 88 -10.40 -5.45 13.34
N LEU A 89 -9.34 -6.21 13.03
CA LEU A 89 -8.87 -7.36 13.81
C LEU A 89 -8.06 -6.95 15.04
N ASP A 90 -7.37 -5.82 14.94
CA ASP A 90 -6.59 -5.22 16.01
C ASP A 90 -6.89 -3.73 16.11
N ALA A 91 -7.60 -3.36 17.17
CA ALA A 91 -8.00 -1.99 17.43
C ALA A 91 -6.84 -1.13 17.98
N THR A 92 -5.78 -1.76 18.48
CA THR A 92 -4.54 -1.08 18.87
C THR A 92 -3.67 -0.89 17.62
N ALA A 93 -4.16 -0.07 16.70
CA ALA A 93 -3.45 0.24 15.48
C ALA A 93 -2.14 0.97 15.80
N GLU A 94 -1.02 0.39 15.40
CA GLU A 94 0.27 1.06 15.50
C GLU A 94 0.30 2.31 14.61
N PRO A 95 1.07 3.35 14.95
CA PRO A 95 1.19 4.56 14.14
C PRO A 95 1.48 4.29 12.65
N ARG A 96 2.26 3.24 12.34
CA ARG A 96 2.54 2.81 10.96
C ARG A 96 1.28 2.36 10.20
N LEU A 97 0.36 1.65 10.86
CA LEU A 97 -0.89 1.22 10.23
C LEU A 97 -1.75 2.42 9.84
N HIS A 98 -1.83 3.44 10.69
CA HIS A 98 -2.50 4.71 10.38
C HIS A 98 -1.89 5.38 9.14
N TYR A 99 -0.56 5.41 9.04
CA TYR A 99 0.11 5.97 7.85
C TYR A 99 -0.25 5.21 6.56
N LEU A 100 -0.22 3.87 6.61
CA LEU A 100 -0.56 3.02 5.46
C LEU A 100 -2.03 3.20 5.06
N LEU A 101 -2.95 3.23 6.03
CA LEU A 101 -4.38 3.49 5.79
C LEU A 101 -4.58 4.86 5.14
N ALA A 102 -3.93 5.89 5.68
CA ALA A 102 -3.98 7.24 5.13
C ALA A 102 -3.54 7.26 3.66
N ARG A 103 -2.43 6.60 3.32
CA ARG A 103 -1.96 6.45 1.93
C ARG A 103 -2.98 5.76 1.04
N ALA A 104 -3.58 4.67 1.50
CA ALA A 104 -4.57 3.92 0.73
C ALA A 104 -5.85 4.73 0.50
N LEU A 105 -6.34 5.43 1.52
CA LEU A 105 -7.50 6.32 1.44
C LEU A 105 -7.24 7.52 0.53
N HIS A 106 -6.05 8.10 0.62
CA HIS A 106 -5.59 9.20 -0.22
C HIS A 106 -5.61 8.78 -1.70
N LEU A 107 -5.04 7.63 -2.04
CA LEU A 107 -5.08 7.09 -3.42
C LEU A 107 -6.51 6.86 -3.94
N GLY A 108 -7.44 6.51 -3.04
CA GLY A 108 -8.85 6.35 -3.36
C GLY A 108 -9.67 7.65 -3.37
N GLY A 109 -9.04 8.81 -3.15
CA GLY A 109 -9.74 10.10 -3.06
C GLY A 109 -10.65 10.24 -1.84
N GLN A 110 -10.47 9.41 -0.81
CA GLN A 110 -11.22 9.49 0.45
C GLN A 110 -10.56 10.51 1.38
N TRP A 111 -10.57 11.78 0.95
CA TRP A 111 -9.71 12.84 1.50
C TRP A 111 -9.85 13.06 3.00
N GLU A 112 -11.08 13.18 3.50
CA GLU A 112 -11.33 13.45 4.93
C GLU A 112 -10.88 12.29 5.82
N ALA A 113 -11.11 11.06 5.36
CA ALA A 113 -10.65 9.87 6.07
C ALA A 113 -9.13 9.78 6.05
N ALA A 114 -8.50 10.06 4.90
CA ALA A 114 -7.05 10.09 4.77
C ALA A 114 -6.41 11.12 5.72
N ILE A 115 -6.96 12.34 5.81
CA ILE A 115 -6.47 13.38 6.72
C ILE A 115 -6.53 12.90 8.17
N LYS A 116 -7.65 12.32 8.61
CA LYS A 116 -7.80 11.79 9.98
C LYS A 116 -6.75 10.73 10.31
N GLU A 117 -6.48 9.83 9.36
CA GLU A 117 -5.48 8.78 9.53
C GLU A 117 -4.04 9.35 9.52
N TYR A 118 -3.74 10.36 8.69
CA TYR A 118 -2.44 11.04 8.72
C TYR A 118 -2.17 11.76 10.05
N GLU A 119 -3.19 12.36 10.67
CA GLU A 119 -3.07 12.96 12.00
C GLU A 119 -2.78 11.90 13.08
N GLN A 120 -3.40 10.73 13.00
CA GLN A 120 -3.14 9.60 13.90
C GLN A 120 -1.75 8.98 13.67
N ALA A 121 -1.21 9.10 12.45
CA ALA A 121 0.12 8.62 12.08
C ALA A 121 1.28 9.53 12.53
N ARG A 122 1.01 10.70 13.13
CA ARG A 122 2.06 11.64 13.58
C ARG A 122 3.17 11.02 14.44
N PRO A 123 2.91 10.04 15.33
CA PRO A 123 3.97 9.41 16.11
C PRO A 123 5.01 8.64 15.26
N VAL A 124 4.68 8.21 14.03
CA VAL A 124 5.64 7.56 13.12
C VAL A 124 6.86 8.45 12.88
N ALA A 125 6.66 9.76 12.81
CA ALA A 125 7.75 10.71 12.60
C ALA A 125 8.67 10.90 13.83
N ALA A 126 8.23 10.47 15.02
CA ALA A 126 9.05 10.49 16.23
C ALA A 126 9.90 9.22 16.39
N ASP A 127 9.48 8.10 15.80
CA ASP A 127 10.16 6.79 15.84
C ASP A 127 11.06 6.55 14.62
N ALA A 128 11.64 7.61 14.05
CA ALA A 128 12.55 7.60 12.89
C ALA A 128 13.92 6.93 13.16
N THR A 129 13.97 5.95 14.04
CA THR A 129 15.15 5.17 14.45
C THR A 129 15.26 3.82 13.74
N SER A 130 14.31 3.48 12.86
CA SER A 130 14.35 2.25 12.05
C SER A 130 14.67 2.57 10.60
N ASP A 131 15.53 1.75 9.99
CA ASP A 131 16.17 1.89 8.66
C ASP A 131 15.22 1.95 7.45
N ASP A 132 13.92 2.18 7.64
CA ASP A 132 13.00 2.59 6.58
C ASP A 132 13.20 4.07 6.25
N VAL A 133 12.79 4.52 5.05
CA VAL A 133 12.76 5.96 4.74
C VAL A 133 11.86 6.64 5.75
N ALA A 134 12.47 7.29 6.75
CA ALA A 134 11.78 7.87 7.88
C ALA A 134 10.69 8.83 7.39
N VAL A 135 9.43 8.52 7.70
CA VAL A 135 8.31 9.41 7.41
C VAL A 135 8.45 10.61 8.32
N THR A 136 8.77 11.78 7.76
CA THR A 136 8.95 12.98 8.58
C THR A 136 7.62 13.66 8.90
N THR A 137 7.62 14.55 9.90
CA THR A 137 6.48 15.44 10.18
C THR A 137 6.13 16.28 8.95
N ASP A 138 7.14 16.71 8.19
CA ASP A 138 6.96 17.51 6.98
C ASP A 138 6.32 16.68 5.85
N ASP A 139 6.66 15.39 5.74
CA ASP A 139 6.00 14.48 4.80
C ASP A 139 4.54 14.31 5.14
N LEU A 140 4.19 14.07 6.41
CA LEU A 140 2.79 13.98 6.84
C LEU A 140 2.02 15.27 6.57
N ALA A 141 2.60 16.42 6.94
CA ALA A 141 1.98 17.72 6.68
C ALA A 141 1.80 17.98 5.18
N ARG A 142 2.76 17.55 4.35
CA ARG A 142 2.64 17.60 2.89
C ARG A 142 1.46 16.74 2.41
N ARG A 143 1.33 15.51 2.88
CA ARG A 143 0.21 14.61 2.52
C ARG A 143 -1.15 15.20 2.89
N VAL A 144 -1.27 15.85 4.04
CA VAL A 144 -2.51 16.55 4.45
C VAL A 144 -2.82 17.71 3.49
N ARG A 145 -1.81 18.52 3.12
CA ARG A 145 -1.99 19.59 2.11
C ARG A 145 -2.40 19.04 0.75
N GLU A 146 -1.81 17.92 0.31
CA GLU A 146 -2.19 17.23 -0.93
C GLU A 146 -3.65 16.76 -0.87
N CYS A 147 -4.12 16.22 0.26
CA CYS A 147 -5.53 15.84 0.43
C CYS A 147 -6.48 17.04 0.29
N HIS A 148 -6.17 18.16 0.95
CA HIS A 148 -6.95 19.40 0.81
C HIS A 148 -6.96 19.92 -0.62
N ARG A 149 -5.84 19.83 -1.32
CA ARG A 149 -5.77 20.20 -2.73
C ARG A 149 -6.61 19.25 -3.60
N GLY A 150 -6.59 17.95 -3.30
CA GLY A 150 -7.44 16.94 -3.91
C GLY A 150 -8.92 17.27 -3.78
N GLN A 151 -9.37 17.67 -2.59
CA GLN A 151 -10.76 18.11 -2.36
C GLN A 151 -11.14 19.30 -3.26
N GLN A 152 -10.26 20.31 -3.36
CA GLN A 152 -10.50 21.48 -4.21
C GLN A 152 -10.58 21.10 -5.70
N LEU A 153 -9.67 20.26 -6.18
CA LEU A 153 -9.66 19.81 -7.57
C LEU A 153 -10.87 18.93 -7.90
N GLN A 154 -11.31 18.08 -6.96
CA GLN A 154 -12.51 17.27 -7.13
C GLN A 154 -13.79 18.13 -7.19
N ALA A 155 -13.86 19.20 -6.40
CA ALA A 155 -14.98 20.15 -6.42
C ALA A 155 -15.02 21.01 -7.69
N HIS A 156 -13.87 21.18 -8.36
CA HIS A 156 -13.72 22.01 -9.56
C HIS A 156 -13.09 21.21 -10.71
N PRO A 157 -13.79 20.18 -11.24
CA PRO A 157 -13.24 19.36 -12.29
C PRO A 157 -13.01 20.19 -13.55
N VAL A 158 -11.79 20.14 -14.08
CA VAL A 158 -11.49 20.69 -15.40
C VAL A 158 -11.93 19.67 -16.43
N ARG A 159 -12.76 20.10 -17.39
CA ARG A 159 -13.12 19.25 -18.52
C ARG A 159 -11.87 19.01 -19.36
N VAL A 160 -11.40 17.77 -19.34
CA VAL A 160 -10.30 17.30 -20.18
C VAL A 160 -10.85 16.37 -21.25
N LEU A 161 -10.27 16.45 -22.44
CA LEU A 161 -10.49 15.51 -23.52
C LEU A 161 -9.30 14.55 -23.52
N LEU A 162 -9.56 13.28 -23.20
CA LEU A 162 -8.52 12.25 -23.20
C LEU A 162 -8.58 11.51 -24.53
N GLU A 163 -7.66 11.87 -25.43
CA GLU A 163 -7.53 11.26 -26.75
C GLU A 163 -6.18 10.59 -26.89
N ASN A 164 -6.14 9.52 -27.67
CA ASN A 164 -4.88 8.95 -28.14
C ASN A 164 -4.20 10.01 -29.01
N ALA A 165 -2.89 10.22 -28.82
CA ALA A 165 -2.14 11.27 -29.52
C ALA A 165 -1.90 10.96 -31.02
N GLY A 166 -2.46 9.84 -31.50
CA GLY A 166 -2.41 9.39 -32.87
C GLY A 166 -1.17 8.55 -33.17
N PRO A 167 -1.15 7.84 -34.31
CA PRO A 167 -0.05 6.94 -34.68
C PRO A 167 1.28 7.65 -34.95
N ALA A 168 1.29 8.98 -35.01
CA ALA A 168 2.50 9.78 -35.12
C ALA A 168 3.27 9.88 -33.78
N ILE A 169 2.59 9.68 -32.66
CA ILE A 169 3.18 9.74 -31.30
C ILE A 169 3.06 8.37 -30.63
N ASN A 170 1.87 7.76 -30.65
CA ASN A 170 1.65 6.45 -30.05
C ASN A 170 2.06 5.32 -30.99
N SER A 171 2.79 4.34 -30.46
CA SER A 171 3.07 3.09 -31.14
C SER A 171 1.85 2.14 -31.08
N PRO A 172 1.79 1.09 -31.93
CA PRO A 172 0.77 0.04 -31.81
C PRO A 172 0.99 -0.88 -30.60
N MET A 173 2.13 -0.75 -29.91
CA MET A 173 2.48 -1.48 -28.69
C MET A 173 2.22 -0.60 -27.47
N SER A 174 2.54 -1.08 -26.27
CA SER A 174 2.45 -0.24 -25.09
C SER A 174 3.65 0.70 -25.02
N ASP A 175 3.39 2.01 -24.98
CA ASP A 175 4.41 3.04 -24.82
C ASP A 175 4.60 3.38 -23.34
N TYR A 176 5.85 3.32 -22.87
CA TYR A 176 6.22 3.55 -21.48
C TYR A 176 7.30 4.62 -21.36
N ALA A 177 7.37 5.19 -20.15
CA ALA A 177 8.41 6.11 -19.70
C ALA A 177 8.68 7.26 -20.69
N PRO A 178 7.67 8.11 -21.00
CA PRO A 178 7.88 9.30 -21.81
C PRO A 178 8.96 10.18 -21.18
N LEU A 179 9.97 10.53 -21.96
CA LEU A 179 11.01 11.47 -21.58
C LEU A 179 10.97 12.68 -22.51
N ILE A 180 10.90 13.87 -21.91
CA ILE A 180 10.90 15.13 -22.64
C ILE A 180 12.32 15.73 -22.54
N SER A 181 12.86 16.24 -23.65
CA SER A 181 14.14 16.95 -23.63
C SER A 181 14.05 18.23 -22.80
N ALA A 182 15.19 18.74 -22.32
CA ALA A 182 15.21 19.90 -21.42
C ALA A 182 14.64 21.19 -22.05
N ASP A 183 14.67 21.30 -23.38
CA ASP A 183 14.10 22.38 -24.18
C ASP A 183 12.67 22.07 -24.66
N GLU A 184 12.07 20.97 -24.18
CA GLU A 184 10.73 20.50 -24.52
C GLU A 184 10.50 20.22 -26.02
N SER A 185 11.56 20.11 -26.82
CA SER A 185 11.48 19.93 -28.27
C SER A 185 11.35 18.47 -28.73
N MET A 186 11.66 17.51 -27.86
CA MET A 186 11.66 16.08 -28.18
C MET A 186 10.94 15.27 -27.10
N LEU A 187 10.08 14.34 -27.54
CA LEU A 187 9.46 13.31 -26.70
C LEU A 187 10.00 11.93 -27.12
N LEU A 188 10.63 11.24 -26.19
CA LEU A 188 11.17 9.88 -26.35
C LEU A 188 10.25 8.89 -25.62
N LEU A 189 9.86 7.81 -26.30
CA LEU A 189 9.01 6.75 -25.76
C LEU A 189 9.72 5.40 -25.87
N THR A 190 9.49 4.52 -24.90
CA THR A 190 9.92 3.12 -24.99
C THR A 190 8.71 2.24 -25.31
N SER A 191 8.67 1.63 -26.49
CA SER A 191 7.57 0.77 -26.93
C SER A 191 7.94 -0.71 -26.79
N ARG A 192 7.06 -1.53 -26.17
CA ARG A 192 7.26 -2.99 -25.99
C ARG A 192 5.98 -3.79 -26.06
#